data_AF-A0A7W1QZF0-F1
#
_entry.id   AF-A0A7W1QZF0-F1
#
_cell.length_a   1.000
_cell.length_b   1.000
_cell.length_c   1.000
_cell.angle_alpha   90.00
_cell.angle_beta   90.00
_cell.angle_gamma   90.00
#
_symmetry.space_group_name_H-M   'P 1'
#
loop_
_entity.id
_entity.type
_entity.pdbx_description
1 polymer ?
#
loop_
_entity_poly.entity_id
_entity_poly.type
_entity_poly.pdbx_seq_one_letter_code
_entity_poly.pdbx_strand_id
1 'polypeptide(L)'
;LSLQRLHEQLRHELFHLWIPNNLALTGNYDWFYEGFTVYQALRLGIAKNQIRFEDFLDTLSQAYNLDNFQSQKLSLIESSKNRWSGASNQVYARGMLVAFLCDLAILKQSRGKRSINDIFREIYQKHRVPNESADGNAVILKTLNNYSELNLIIANYVQGTENINWKTDLESVGIEEEEEKSSIKLNVKTKLSGKQKDLLDKLGYNNWRKISEKSK
;
A
#
# COMPACT_ATOMS: atom_id res chain seq x y z
N LEU A 1 12.39 -18.16 -9.51
CA LEU A 1 11.26 -17.32 -9.03
C LEU A 1 10.20 -18.24 -8.45
N SER A 2 9.60 -17.92 -7.30
CA SER A 2 8.43 -18.67 -6.80
C SER A 2 7.17 -18.32 -7.61
N LEU A 3 6.22 -19.26 -7.72
CA LEU A 3 4.95 -19.07 -8.44
C LEU A 3 4.15 -17.87 -7.90
N GLN A 4 4.21 -17.65 -6.59
CA GLN A 4 3.56 -16.51 -5.94
C GLN A 4 4.13 -15.16 -6.41
N ARG A 5 5.46 -15.01 -6.44
CA ARG A 5 6.12 -13.78 -6.92
C ARG A 5 5.78 -13.49 -8.39
N LEU A 6 5.66 -14.53 -9.21
CA LEU A 6 5.22 -14.38 -10.60
C LEU A 6 3.78 -13.86 -10.70
N HIS A 7 2.86 -14.39 -9.88
CA HIS A 7 1.48 -13.90 -9.86
C HIS A 7 1.37 -12.47 -9.30
N GLU A 8 2.20 -12.09 -8.32
CA GLU A 8 2.29 -10.73 -7.80
C GLU A 8 2.75 -9.75 -8.87
N GLN A 9 3.84 -10.09 -9.57
CA GLN A 9 4.35 -9.29 -10.67
C GLN A 9 3.31 -9.17 -11.80
N LEU A 10 2.66 -10.26 -12.19
CA LEU A 10 1.61 -10.21 -13.21
C LEU A 10 0.43 -9.31 -12.81
N ARG A 11 -0.02 -9.35 -11.54
CA ARG A 11 -1.10 -8.47 -11.07
C ARG A 11 -0.69 -7.01 -11.08
N HIS A 12 0.56 -6.71 -10.73
CA HIS A 12 1.12 -5.36 -10.82
C HIS A 12 1.14 -4.87 -12.28
N GLU A 13 1.68 -5.67 -13.21
CA GLU A 13 1.70 -5.32 -14.64
C GLU A 13 0.29 -5.16 -15.23
N LEU A 14 -0.65 -6.02 -14.83
CA LEU A 14 -2.04 -5.87 -15.27
C LEU A 14 -2.67 -4.59 -14.73
N PHE A 15 -2.32 -4.17 -13.51
CA PHE A 15 -2.79 -2.91 -12.93
C PHE A 15 -2.36 -1.70 -13.76
N HIS A 16 -1.21 -1.77 -14.43
CA HIS A 16 -0.73 -0.72 -15.33
C HIS A 16 -1.66 -0.43 -16.50
N LEU A 17 -2.51 -1.37 -16.92
CA LEU A 17 -3.56 -1.11 -17.93
C LEU A 17 -4.55 -0.02 -17.51
N TRP A 18 -4.76 0.19 -16.20
CA TRP A 18 -5.59 1.28 -15.70
C TRP A 18 -4.75 2.46 -15.24
N ILE A 19 -3.67 2.21 -14.49
CA ILE A 19 -2.82 3.25 -13.88
C ILE A 19 -1.35 2.85 -14.01
N PRO A 20 -0.51 3.61 -14.76
CA PRO A 20 -0.79 4.94 -15.28
C PRO A 20 -1.37 4.98 -16.70
N ASN A 21 -1.39 3.86 -17.44
CA ASN A 21 -1.53 3.88 -18.91
C ASN A 21 -2.86 4.46 -19.44
N ASN A 22 -3.91 4.47 -18.62
CA ASN A 22 -5.23 4.97 -19.00
C ASN A 22 -5.62 6.23 -18.20
N LEU A 23 -4.62 6.96 -17.69
CA LEU A 23 -4.79 8.28 -17.06
C LEU A 23 -4.18 9.36 -17.94
N ALA A 24 -4.89 10.48 -18.10
CA ALA A 24 -4.38 11.70 -18.73
C ALA A 24 -3.51 12.50 -17.72
N LEU A 25 -2.45 11.85 -17.20
CA LEU A 25 -1.51 12.44 -16.24
C LEU A 25 -0.08 12.36 -16.75
N THR A 26 0.66 13.45 -16.58
CA THR A 26 2.08 13.60 -16.99
C THR A 26 3.00 13.79 -15.78
N GLY A 27 4.31 13.68 -16.00
CA GLY A 27 5.33 13.89 -14.98
C GLY A 27 5.73 12.62 -14.23
N ASN A 28 6.68 12.76 -13.30
CA ASN A 28 7.29 11.62 -12.60
C ASN A 28 6.58 11.36 -11.27
N TYR A 29 5.46 10.65 -11.33
CA TYR A 29 4.68 10.20 -10.17
C TYR A 29 4.81 8.69 -9.95
N ASP A 30 5.97 8.13 -10.34
CA ASP A 30 6.32 6.70 -10.22
C ASP A 30 6.07 6.16 -8.81
N TRP A 31 6.38 6.91 -7.76
CA TRP A 31 6.14 6.47 -6.38
C TRP A 31 4.72 6.01 -6.11
N PHE A 32 3.73 6.60 -6.80
CA PHE A 32 2.35 6.19 -6.69
C PHE A 32 2.08 4.94 -7.52
N TYR A 33 2.34 4.97 -8.84
CA TYR A 33 1.99 3.82 -9.68
C TYR A 33 2.93 2.63 -9.56
N GLU A 34 4.11 2.78 -8.95
CA GLU A 34 5.07 1.69 -8.73
C GLU A 34 4.97 1.19 -7.29
N GLY A 35 4.88 2.09 -6.32
CA GLY A 35 4.77 1.72 -4.90
C GLY A 35 3.35 1.34 -4.50
N PHE A 36 2.37 2.23 -4.70
CA PHE A 36 1.01 2.01 -4.22
C PHE A 36 0.30 0.88 -4.98
N THR A 37 0.67 0.62 -6.24
CA THR A 37 0.06 -0.46 -7.03
C THR A 37 0.57 -1.84 -6.61
N VAL A 38 1.80 -1.95 -6.10
CA VAL A 38 2.27 -3.20 -5.49
C VAL A 38 1.40 -3.54 -4.28
N TYR A 39 1.08 -2.55 -3.44
CA TYR A 39 0.13 -2.76 -2.34
C TYR A 39 -1.25 -3.21 -2.85
N GLN A 40 -1.77 -2.57 -3.90
CA GLN A 40 -3.04 -2.97 -4.51
C GLN A 40 -3.01 -4.39 -5.07
N ALA A 41 -1.91 -4.79 -5.71
CA ALA A 41 -1.72 -6.15 -6.24
C ALA A 41 -1.74 -7.20 -5.12
N LEU A 42 -1.18 -6.88 -3.94
CA LEU A 42 -1.28 -7.72 -2.75
C LEU A 42 -2.72 -7.79 -2.23
N ARG A 43 -3.41 -6.65 -2.09
CA ARG A 43 -4.81 -6.61 -1.63
C ARG A 43 -5.74 -7.39 -2.54
N LEU A 44 -5.55 -7.30 -3.85
CA LEU A 44 -6.27 -8.12 -4.83
C LEU A 44 -5.96 -9.62 -4.68
N GLY A 45 -4.69 -9.96 -4.44
CA GLY A 45 -4.28 -11.35 -4.16
C GLY A 45 -5.01 -11.94 -2.95
N ILE A 46 -5.08 -11.20 -1.84
CA ILE A 46 -5.83 -11.62 -0.64
C ILE A 46 -7.34 -11.70 -0.93
N ALA A 47 -7.91 -10.72 -1.64
CA ALA A 47 -9.33 -10.71 -1.99
C ALA A 47 -9.74 -11.89 -2.88
N LYS A 48 -8.80 -12.40 -3.69
CA LYS A 48 -8.98 -13.58 -4.54
C LYS A 48 -8.49 -14.88 -3.90
N ASN A 49 -8.06 -14.85 -2.63
CA ASN A 49 -7.49 -15.98 -1.91
C ASN A 49 -6.30 -16.64 -2.64
N GLN A 50 -5.55 -15.84 -3.41
CA GLN A 50 -4.33 -16.25 -4.11
C GLN A 50 -3.07 -16.06 -3.25
N ILE A 51 -3.17 -15.22 -2.22
CA ILE A 51 -2.14 -14.96 -1.21
C ILE A 51 -2.79 -15.18 0.15
N ARG A 52 -2.11 -15.86 1.07
CA ARG A 52 -2.58 -15.98 2.45
C ARG A 52 -2.31 -14.70 3.22
N PHE A 53 -3.08 -14.43 4.28
CA PHE A 53 -2.85 -13.22 5.06
C PHE A 53 -1.47 -13.18 5.71
N GLU A 54 -0.90 -14.34 6.07
CA GLU A 54 0.46 -14.44 6.60
C GLU A 54 1.49 -14.02 5.56
N ASP A 55 1.37 -14.51 4.31
CA ASP A 55 2.30 -14.16 3.22
C ASP A 55 2.22 -12.66 2.86
N PHE A 56 1.06 -12.03 3.06
CA PHE A 56 0.89 -10.59 2.95
C PHE A 56 1.67 -9.84 4.03
N LEU A 57 1.58 -10.27 5.29
CA LEU A 57 2.36 -9.68 6.39
C LEU A 57 3.87 -9.93 6.22
N ASP A 58 4.28 -11.09 5.72
CA ASP A 58 5.68 -11.39 5.43
C ASP A 58 6.24 -10.49 4.31
N THR A 59 5.43 -10.17 3.30
CA THR A 59 5.81 -9.23 2.24
C THR A 59 5.99 -7.81 2.78
N LEU A 60 5.07 -7.35 3.64
CA LEU A 60 5.19 -6.05 4.32
C LEU A 60 6.42 -6.00 5.24
N SER A 61 6.70 -7.08 5.96
CA SER A 61 7.88 -7.22 6.82
C SER A 61 9.17 -7.06 6.02
N GLN A 62 9.29 -7.78 4.89
CA GLN A 62 10.45 -7.69 4.01
C GLN A 62 10.68 -6.27 3.48
N ALA A 63 9.61 -5.60 3.06
CA ALA A 63 9.70 -4.22 2.59
C ALA A 63 10.10 -3.24 3.69
N TYR A 64 9.55 -3.39 4.90
CA TYR A 64 9.90 -2.55 6.04
C TYR A 64 11.37 -2.70 6.41
N ASN A 65 11.86 -3.93 6.47
CA ASN A 65 13.28 -4.19 6.72
C ASN A 65 14.16 -3.54 5.63
N LEU A 66 13.78 -3.68 4.36
CA LEU A 66 14.51 -3.05 3.25
C LEU A 66 14.53 -1.52 3.32
N ASP A 67 13.45 -0.86 3.74
CA ASP A 67 13.40 0.59 3.98
C ASP A 67 14.25 0.99 5.20
N ASN A 68 14.24 0.18 6.26
CA ASN A 68 14.92 0.49 7.51
C ASN A 68 16.45 0.29 7.46
N PHE A 69 16.95 -0.64 6.64
CA PHE A 69 18.39 -0.87 6.47
C PHE A 69 19.14 0.28 5.77
N GLN A 70 18.43 1.30 5.27
CA GLN A 70 19.03 2.37 4.48
C GLN A 70 19.50 3.54 5.35
N SER A 71 20.75 3.96 5.16
CA SER A 71 21.39 5.05 5.91
C SER A 71 21.01 6.45 5.42
N GLN A 72 20.59 6.60 4.16
CA GLN A 72 20.11 7.86 3.58
C GLN A 72 18.78 7.64 2.89
N LYS A 73 17.75 8.35 3.34
CA LYS A 73 16.40 8.28 2.78
C LYS A 73 16.14 9.47 1.89
N LEU A 74 15.74 9.21 0.65
CA LEU A 74 15.15 10.19 -0.24
C LEU A 74 13.63 10.21 -0.04
N SER A 75 12.99 11.36 -0.29
CA SER A 75 11.52 11.39 -0.34
C SER A 75 11.03 10.51 -1.49
N LEU A 76 9.77 10.06 -1.45
CA LEU A 76 9.21 9.26 -2.55
C LEU A 76 9.17 10.05 -3.87
N ILE A 77 8.93 11.37 -3.77
CA ILE A 77 8.94 12.29 -4.91
C ILE A 77 10.35 12.36 -5.53
N GLU A 78 11.40 12.49 -4.72
CA GLU A 78 12.79 12.52 -5.21
C GLU A 78 13.24 11.17 -5.74
N SER A 79 12.86 10.09 -5.05
CA SER A 79 13.20 8.72 -5.44
C SER A 79 12.62 8.37 -6.81
N SER A 80 11.44 8.90 -7.15
CA SER A 80 10.84 8.76 -8.48
C SER A 80 11.68 9.41 -9.58
N LYS A 81 12.27 10.58 -9.31
CA LYS A 81 13.16 11.26 -10.28
C LYS A 81 14.45 10.49 -10.53
N ASN A 82 14.94 9.77 -9.51
CA ASN A 82 16.20 9.03 -9.52
C ASN A 82 16.01 7.52 -9.74
N ARG A 83 14.84 7.08 -10.20
CA ARG A 83 14.49 5.65 -10.33
C ARG A 83 15.49 4.85 -11.16
N TRP A 84 16.04 5.45 -12.22
CA TRP A 84 16.99 4.82 -13.13
C TRP A 84 18.44 4.76 -12.61
N SER A 85 18.74 5.39 -11.47
CA SER A 85 20.10 5.46 -10.89
C SER A 85 20.31 4.56 -9.68
N GLY A 86 19.44 3.56 -9.46
CA GLY A 86 19.61 2.53 -8.42
C GLY A 86 18.66 2.62 -7.22
N ALA A 87 17.75 3.61 -7.17
CA ALA A 87 16.74 3.75 -6.10
C ALA A 87 15.43 2.97 -6.37
N SER A 88 15.37 2.15 -7.43
CA SER A 88 14.13 1.50 -7.89
C SER A 88 13.44 0.68 -6.80
N ASN A 89 14.17 -0.24 -6.17
CA ASN A 89 13.62 -1.11 -5.11
C ASN A 89 13.09 -0.33 -3.91
N GLN A 90 13.62 0.87 -3.67
CA GLN A 90 13.22 1.73 -2.54
C GLN A 90 11.86 2.36 -2.81
N VAL A 91 11.64 2.85 -4.04
CA VAL A 91 10.35 3.41 -4.48
C VAL A 91 9.23 2.39 -4.30
N TYR A 92 9.49 1.13 -4.68
CA TYR A 92 8.54 0.04 -4.52
C TYR A 92 8.27 -0.28 -3.05
N ALA A 93 9.32 -0.56 -2.27
CA ALA A 93 9.17 -0.96 -0.88
C ALA A 93 8.53 0.14 -0.04
N ARG A 94 9.11 1.34 -0.04
CA ARG A 94 8.59 2.48 0.72
C ARG A 94 7.20 2.88 0.26
N GLY A 95 6.96 2.94 -1.05
CA GLY A 95 5.65 3.30 -1.58
C GLY A 95 4.56 2.28 -1.21
N MET A 96 4.89 0.98 -1.19
CA MET A 96 3.96 -0.06 -0.69
C MET A 96 3.64 0.12 0.80
N LEU A 97 4.65 0.41 1.64
CA LEU A 97 4.45 0.62 3.08
C LEU A 97 3.60 1.87 3.36
N VAL A 98 3.85 2.96 2.63
CA VAL A 98 3.06 4.19 2.73
C VAL A 98 1.63 3.96 2.26
N ALA A 99 1.42 3.21 1.18
CA ALA A 99 0.08 2.83 0.73
C ALA A 99 -0.66 1.99 1.78
N PHE A 100 0.03 1.07 2.45
CA PHE A 100 -0.55 0.30 3.54
C PHE A 100 -0.97 1.20 4.71
N LEU A 101 -0.11 2.12 5.16
CA LEU A 101 -0.44 3.10 6.20
C LEU A 101 -1.67 3.95 5.83
N CYS A 102 -1.75 4.40 4.58
CA CYS A 102 -2.92 5.10 4.08
C CYS A 102 -4.19 4.23 4.16
N ASP A 103 -4.15 2.96 3.76
CA ASP A 103 -5.31 2.06 3.86
C ASP A 103 -5.73 1.87 5.33
N LEU A 104 -4.78 1.69 6.25
CA LEU A 104 -5.06 1.58 7.69
C LEU A 104 -5.75 2.83 8.24
N ALA A 105 -5.24 4.02 7.93
CA ALA A 105 -5.79 5.29 8.36
C ALA A 105 -7.24 5.48 7.86
N ILE A 106 -7.48 5.23 6.57
CA ILE A 106 -8.81 5.35 5.94
C ILE A 106 -9.78 4.32 6.53
N LEU A 107 -9.36 3.06 6.67
CA LEU A 107 -10.18 2.00 7.26
C LEU A 107 -10.57 2.37 8.71
N LYS A 108 -9.63 2.87 9.50
CA LYS A 108 -9.88 3.29 10.88
C LYS A 108 -10.83 4.48 10.96
N GLN A 109 -10.57 5.54 10.18
CA GLN A 109 -11.38 6.77 10.18
C GLN A 109 -12.80 6.51 9.68
N SER A 110 -12.95 5.69 8.65
CA SER A 110 -14.24 5.36 8.04
C SER A 110 -14.98 4.19 8.71
N ARG A 111 -14.41 3.58 9.76
CA ARG A 111 -14.91 2.35 10.40
C ARG A 111 -15.12 1.20 9.38
N GLY A 112 -14.16 1.03 8.48
CA GLY A 112 -14.12 -0.03 7.47
C GLY A 112 -15.06 0.18 6.28
N LYS A 113 -15.63 1.39 6.12
CA LYS A 113 -16.53 1.73 4.99
C LYS A 113 -15.79 2.20 3.74
N ARG A 114 -14.60 2.76 3.92
CA ARG A 114 -13.71 3.20 2.85
C ARG A 114 -12.35 2.54 2.99
N SER A 115 -11.61 2.51 1.89
CA SER A 115 -10.24 2.00 1.82
C SER A 115 -9.45 2.79 0.78
N ILE A 116 -8.16 2.53 0.65
CA ILE A 116 -7.32 3.15 -0.39
C ILE A 116 -7.85 2.92 -1.82
N ASN A 117 -8.68 1.88 -2.03
CA ASN A 117 -9.38 1.64 -3.29
C ASN A 117 -10.26 2.83 -3.72
N ASP A 118 -10.80 3.58 -2.76
CA ASP A 118 -11.63 4.74 -3.06
C ASP A 118 -10.80 5.88 -3.67
N ILE A 119 -9.55 6.06 -3.22
CA ILE A 119 -8.60 7.02 -3.82
C ILE A 119 -8.27 6.61 -5.25
N PHE A 120 -7.94 5.34 -5.49
CA PHE A 120 -7.67 4.84 -6.84
C PHE A 120 -8.87 5.04 -7.77
N ARG A 121 -10.08 4.77 -7.28
CA ARG A 121 -11.32 4.99 -8.04
C ARG A 121 -11.53 6.47 -8.35
N GLU A 122 -11.32 7.35 -7.38
CA GLU A 122 -11.45 8.80 -7.53
C GLU A 122 -10.50 9.34 -8.60
N ILE A 123 -9.22 8.95 -8.55
CA ILE A 123 -8.20 9.33 -9.55
C ILE A 123 -8.63 8.83 -10.93
N TYR A 124 -8.99 7.55 -11.05
CA TYR A 124 -9.39 6.98 -12.33
C TYR A 124 -10.63 7.66 -12.90
N GLN A 125 -11.68 7.87 -12.11
CA GLN A 125 -12.91 8.52 -12.58
C GLN A 125 -12.69 9.94 -13.06
N LYS A 126 -11.81 10.70 -12.39
CA LYS A 126 -11.52 12.11 -12.73
C LYS A 126 -10.57 12.27 -13.91
N HIS A 127 -9.65 11.32 -14.12
CA HIS A 127 -8.53 11.50 -15.06
C HIS A 127 -8.43 10.46 -16.19
N ARG A 128 -9.41 9.55 -16.35
CA ARG A 128 -9.43 8.55 -17.46
C ARG A 128 -9.82 9.06 -18.85
N VAL A 129 -10.07 10.36 -19.03
CA VAL A 129 -10.61 10.95 -20.29
C VAL A 129 -9.72 12.13 -20.71
N PRO A 130 -9.43 12.32 -22.02
CA PRO A 130 -8.25 13.05 -22.48
C PRO A 130 -8.44 14.56 -22.59
N ASN A 131 -9.39 15.15 -21.87
CA ASN A 131 -9.76 16.54 -22.16
C ASN A 131 -8.62 17.51 -21.88
N GLU A 132 -7.82 17.28 -20.82
CA GLU A 132 -6.55 17.99 -20.57
C GLU A 132 -5.60 17.12 -19.73
N SER A 133 -4.30 17.13 -20.06
CA SER A 133 -3.29 16.47 -19.24
C SER A 133 -2.95 17.31 -18.01
N ALA A 134 -2.86 16.68 -16.85
CA ALA A 134 -2.45 17.34 -15.60
C ALA A 134 -1.15 16.73 -15.04
N ASP A 135 -0.41 17.50 -14.23
CA ASP A 135 0.73 16.97 -13.49
C ASP A 135 0.27 15.92 -12.47
N GLY A 136 0.78 14.70 -12.59
CA GLY A 136 0.36 13.57 -11.79
C GLY A 136 0.69 13.71 -10.30
N ASN A 137 1.84 14.33 -9.96
CA ASN A 137 2.18 14.60 -8.57
C ASN A 137 1.17 15.56 -7.94
N ALA A 138 0.86 16.66 -8.61
CA ALA A 138 -0.12 17.63 -8.15
C ALA A 138 -1.51 16.99 -7.96
N VAL A 139 -1.96 16.18 -8.93
CA VAL A 139 -3.25 15.47 -8.87
C VAL A 139 -3.30 14.47 -7.71
N ILE A 140 -2.28 13.63 -7.57
CA ILE A 140 -2.24 12.58 -6.56
C ILE A 140 -2.13 13.20 -5.16
N LEU A 141 -1.22 14.15 -4.95
CA LEU A 141 -1.06 14.83 -3.66
C LEU A 141 -2.34 15.58 -3.28
N LYS A 142 -2.97 16.29 -4.22
CA LYS A 142 -4.26 16.95 -3.98
C LYS A 142 -5.34 15.95 -3.57
N THR A 143 -5.40 14.80 -4.24
CA THR A 143 -6.39 13.76 -3.93
C THR A 143 -6.15 13.18 -2.54
N LEU A 144 -4.90 12.85 -2.20
CA LEU A 144 -4.54 12.32 -0.88
C LEU A 144 -4.81 13.32 0.25
N ASN A 145 -4.49 14.61 0.04
CA ASN A 145 -4.72 15.67 1.01
C ASN A 145 -6.21 16.01 1.24
N ASN A 146 -7.13 15.50 0.41
CA ASN A 146 -8.57 15.58 0.71
C ASN A 146 -8.98 14.64 1.86
N TYR A 147 -8.12 13.68 2.23
CA TYR A 147 -8.31 12.77 3.35
C TYR A 147 -7.47 13.28 4.52
N SER A 148 -8.09 14.00 5.45
CA SER A 148 -7.40 14.66 6.57
C SER A 148 -6.53 13.71 7.41
N GLU A 149 -6.95 12.45 7.53
CA GLU A 149 -6.23 11.38 8.23
C GLU A 149 -4.91 10.99 7.56
N LEU A 150 -4.70 11.36 6.29
CA LEU A 150 -3.48 11.07 5.55
C LEU A 150 -2.44 12.19 5.62
N ASN A 151 -2.82 13.40 6.02
CA ASN A 151 -1.95 14.58 5.90
C ASN A 151 -0.55 14.38 6.51
N LEU A 152 -0.47 13.79 7.71
CA LEU A 152 0.81 13.49 8.36
C LEU A 152 1.59 12.39 7.63
N ILE A 153 0.91 11.34 7.16
CA ILE A 153 1.53 10.25 6.39
C ILE A 153 2.15 10.81 5.10
N ILE A 154 1.43 11.70 4.40
CA ILE A 154 1.91 12.33 3.16
C ILE A 154 3.09 13.27 3.45
N ALA A 155 2.96 14.13 4.45
CA ALA A 155 4.02 15.06 4.82
C ALA A 155 5.30 14.33 5.22
N ASN A 156 5.22 13.30 6.05
CA ASN A 156 6.38 12.65 6.63
C ASN A 156 7.02 11.63 5.69
N TYR A 157 6.22 10.88 4.92
CA TYR A 157 6.70 9.69 4.20
C TYR A 157 6.65 9.79 2.68
N VAL A 158 5.83 10.68 2.12
CA VAL A 158 5.82 10.96 0.67
C VAL A 158 6.73 12.14 0.34
N GLN A 159 6.51 13.27 1.02
CA GLN A 159 7.26 14.51 0.82
C GLN A 159 8.52 14.56 1.69
N GLY A 160 8.45 14.00 2.89
CA GLY A 160 9.55 13.91 3.83
C GLY A 160 10.39 12.63 3.69
N THR A 161 11.46 12.60 4.48
CA THR A 161 12.48 11.53 4.50
C THR A 161 12.45 10.75 5.81
N GLU A 162 11.40 10.91 6.63
CA GLU A 162 11.32 10.29 7.95
C GLU A 162 11.31 8.75 7.87
N ASN A 163 11.80 8.11 8.92
CA ASN A 163 11.66 6.68 9.07
C ASN A 163 10.18 6.33 9.30
N ILE A 164 9.71 5.29 8.62
CA ILE A 164 8.34 4.80 8.83
C ILE A 164 8.24 4.32 10.28
N ASN A 165 7.33 4.94 11.03
CA ASN A 165 7.00 4.54 12.39
C ASN A 165 5.51 4.19 12.44
N TRP A 166 5.20 2.94 12.17
CA TRP A 166 3.84 2.43 12.02
C TRP A 166 3.34 1.61 13.21
N LYS A 167 4.12 1.51 14.30
CA LYS A 167 3.80 0.60 15.41
C LYS A 167 2.41 0.85 16.00
N THR A 168 2.07 2.11 16.23
CA THR A 168 0.75 2.51 16.75
C THR A 168 -0.37 2.28 15.74
N ASP A 169 -0.10 2.43 14.44
CA ASP A 169 -1.04 2.15 13.37
C ASP A 169 -1.34 0.65 13.28
N LEU A 170 -0.29 -0.19 13.30
CA LEU A 170 -0.38 -1.65 13.32
C LEU A 170 -1.17 -2.16 14.54
N GLU A 171 -0.80 -1.69 15.73
CA GLU A 171 -1.47 -2.08 16.98
C GLU A 171 -2.97 -1.74 16.93
N SER A 172 -3.33 -0.60 16.31
CA SER A 172 -4.71 -0.16 16.19
C SER A 172 -5.59 -1.08 15.33
N VAL A 173 -4.97 -1.86 14.43
CA VAL A 173 -5.65 -2.87 13.61
C VAL A 173 -5.39 -4.29 14.06
N GLY A 174 -4.63 -4.51 15.14
CA GLY A 174 -4.40 -5.85 15.67
C GLY A 174 -3.28 -6.61 14.96
N ILE A 175 -2.33 -5.88 14.38
CA ILE A 175 -1.05 -6.41 13.93
C ILE A 175 0.02 -5.98 14.94
N GLU A 176 1.00 -6.83 15.20
CA GLU A 176 2.14 -6.55 16.06
C GLU A 176 3.46 -6.84 15.37
N GLU A 177 4.49 -6.12 15.80
CA GLU A 177 5.87 -6.32 15.39
C GLU A 177 6.53 -7.32 16.34
N GLU A 178 7.19 -8.32 15.78
CA GLU A 178 8.07 -9.26 16.47
C GLU A 178 9.50 -9.01 15.98
N GLU A 179 10.42 -8.72 16.90
CA GLU A 179 11.83 -8.60 16.58
C GLU A 179 12.45 -9.99 16.37
N GLU A 180 12.91 -10.26 15.15
CA GLU A 180 13.62 -11.48 14.80
C GLU A 180 15.07 -11.14 14.44
N LYS A 181 15.98 -11.33 15.41
CA LYS A 181 17.41 -11.00 15.34
C LYS A 181 17.69 -9.52 15.02
N SER A 182 17.68 -9.16 13.74
CA SER A 182 17.97 -7.82 13.21
C SER A 182 16.95 -7.39 12.16
N SER A 183 15.78 -8.02 12.16
CA SER A 183 14.65 -7.73 11.27
C SER A 183 13.35 -7.71 12.08
N ILE A 184 12.38 -6.94 11.60
CA ILE A 184 11.01 -6.97 12.10
C ILE A 184 10.19 -7.96 11.29
N LYS A 185 9.38 -8.74 11.99
CA LYS A 185 8.33 -9.58 11.42
C LYS A 185 6.97 -9.13 11.92
N LEU A 186 5.99 -9.09 11.02
CA LEU A 186 4.62 -8.73 11.35
C LEU A 186 3.77 -9.97 11.62
N ASN A 187 3.00 -9.95 12.70
CA ASN A 187 2.07 -11.02 13.05
C ASN A 187 0.70 -10.44 13.45
N VAL A 188 -0.35 -11.24 13.34
CA VAL A 188 -1.66 -10.89 13.92
C VAL A 188 -1.61 -11.15 15.41
N LYS A 189 -2.10 -10.20 16.21
CA LYS A 189 -2.15 -10.34 17.67
C LYS A 189 -2.97 -11.55 18.09
N THR A 190 -2.49 -12.27 19.10
CA THR A 190 -3.20 -13.42 19.69
C THR A 190 -4.54 -13.03 20.34
N LYS A 191 -4.61 -11.83 20.93
CA LYS A 191 -5.82 -11.28 21.57
C LYS A 191 -6.26 -10.02 20.83
N LEU A 192 -7.43 -10.11 20.18
CA LEU A 192 -8.02 -9.04 19.38
C LEU A 192 -9.30 -8.50 20.04
N SER A 193 -9.43 -7.18 20.11
CA SER A 193 -10.70 -6.50 20.37
C SER A 193 -11.68 -6.68 19.21
N GLY A 194 -12.98 -6.44 19.44
CA GLY A 194 -13.99 -6.50 18.38
C GLY A 194 -13.65 -5.59 17.19
N LYS A 195 -13.23 -4.35 17.48
CA LYS A 195 -12.81 -3.38 16.46
C LYS A 195 -11.62 -3.87 15.63
N GLN A 196 -10.61 -4.49 16.26
CA GLN A 196 -9.46 -5.04 15.54
C GLN A 196 -9.87 -6.22 14.65
N LYS A 197 -10.77 -7.10 15.12
CA LYS A 197 -11.32 -8.19 14.30
C LYS A 197 -12.02 -7.66 13.05
N ASP A 198 -12.84 -6.61 13.20
CA ASP A 198 -13.55 -6.00 12.08
C ASP A 198 -12.58 -5.41 11.06
N LEU A 199 -11.55 -4.69 11.51
CA LEU A 199 -10.54 -4.08 10.65
C LEU A 199 -9.67 -5.14 9.94
N LEU A 200 -9.28 -6.21 10.63
CA LEU A 200 -8.56 -7.35 10.03
C LEU A 200 -9.41 -8.07 8.98
N ASP A 201 -10.73 -8.22 9.21
CA ASP A 201 -11.61 -8.79 8.18
C ASP A 201 -11.64 -7.91 6.92
N LYS A 202 -11.64 -6.57 7.07
CA LYS A 202 -11.53 -5.66 5.93
C LYS A 202 -10.19 -5.77 5.21
N LEU A 203 -9.11 -6.05 5.93
CA LEU A 203 -7.80 -6.36 5.36
C LEU A 203 -7.72 -7.77 4.75
N GLY A 204 -8.73 -8.60 4.95
CA GLY A 204 -8.89 -9.90 4.30
C GLY A 204 -8.38 -11.09 5.11
N TYR A 205 -8.14 -10.92 6.41
CA TYR A 205 -7.65 -11.98 7.31
C TYR A 205 -8.53 -13.24 7.29
N ASN A 206 -9.86 -13.08 7.20
CA ASN A 206 -10.81 -14.19 7.19
C ASN A 206 -11.38 -14.52 5.79
N ASN A 207 -10.76 -14.05 4.70
CA ASN A 207 -11.32 -14.25 3.36
C ASN A 207 -11.50 -15.72 2.96
N TRP A 208 -10.65 -16.62 3.49
CA TRP A 208 -10.76 -18.05 3.27
C TRP A 208 -12.10 -18.64 3.78
N ARG A 209 -12.68 -18.09 4.85
CA ARG A 209 -13.97 -18.55 5.41
C ARG A 209 -15.13 -18.28 4.46
N LYS A 210 -15.04 -17.19 3.68
CA LYS A 210 -16.07 -16.78 2.70
C LYS A 210 -16.14 -17.73 1.50
N ILE A 211 -15.11 -18.55 1.26
CA ILE A 211 -15.15 -19.62 0.24
C ILE A 211 -15.98 -20.81 0.76
N SER A 212 -15.72 -21.25 2.00
CA SER A 212 -16.41 -22.42 2.58
C SER A 212 -17.93 -22.25 2.73
N GLU A 213 -18.40 -21.01 2.80
CA GLU A 213 -19.84 -20.69 2.84
C GLU A 213 -20.50 -20.69 1.45
N LYS A 214 -19.73 -20.41 0.38
CA LYS A 214 -20.24 -20.42 -1.01
C LYS A 214 -20.21 -21.78 -1.68
N SER A 215 -19.53 -22.76 -1.07
CA SER A 215 -19.47 -24.15 -1.52
C SER A 215 -20.52 -25.06 -0.87
N LYS A 216 -21.51 -24.48 -0.17
CA LYS A 216 -22.70 -25.14 0.37
C LYS A 216 -23.94 -24.59 -0.32
#